data_AF-A0AAE3YNP6-F1
#
_entry.id   AF-A0AAE3YNP6-F1
#
_cell.length_a   1.000
_cell.length_b   1.000
_cell.length_c   1.000
_cell.angle_alpha   90.00
_cell.angle_beta   90.00
_cell.angle_gamma   90.00
#
_symmetry.space_group_name_H-M   'P 1'
#
loop_
_entity.id
_entity.type
_entity.pdbx_description
1 polymer ?
#
loop_
_entity_poly.entity_id
_entity_poly.type
_entity_poly.pdbx_seq_one_letter_code
_entity_poly.pdbx_strand_id
1 'polypeptide(L)'
;MGLPRRVTVAGERCRVDLALPGECTVAELIPILRRLTGTDGDAYAWVLCRFGGQPLPAEATVASAGIRDGDLLHLVPDDPAAPPLIFDDPVDAIAGAVDGAPGRWNRAIAGRVAAAAATVAFGAAGAAVAAYPPFGPFVAALLGALLPLAGYLLARRDVPGVGAALAAAGPPVLLAAVLALPYRLVLPGGQPPALAGGLTAAAGAAALAAALLPRHRSWFTVAAGAAAACATAAASVLISGVTPAAAAAVTVVLAVALGPAFPALALRLAGVPAPEVPADMEAFRASEQPRTAAETAGPARTAESALTALLAAQVMIVAAGALVLSLTGSRSGILLAAVAGAALLVRSRGFRSVAAHLVLLLGGAAVLATAATRAITTGGAVTPALIGAATVLAGAGCAWFAVRAGRRPPSPYWARALDAADFVAVLTLIPIAAAVLDLYRLAGTLVG
;
A
#
# COMPACT_ATOMS: atom_id res chain seq x y z
N MET A 1 -15.57 54.51 8.15
CA MET A 1 -14.20 54.05 8.44
C MET A 1 -14.25 52.56 8.72
N GLY A 2 -14.21 51.76 7.67
CA GLY A 2 -14.11 50.31 7.75
C GLY A 2 -12.83 49.93 8.48
N LEU A 3 -12.98 49.15 9.55
CA LEU A 3 -11.87 48.64 10.34
C LEU A 3 -10.91 47.84 9.42
N PRO A 4 -9.59 47.96 9.63
CA PRO A 4 -8.62 47.19 8.85
C PRO A 4 -8.80 45.69 9.11
N ARG A 5 -8.59 44.87 8.07
CA ARG A 5 -8.70 43.42 8.13
C ARG A 5 -7.31 42.78 8.10
N ARG A 6 -6.99 41.97 9.10
CA ARG A 6 -5.75 41.18 9.13
C ARG A 6 -5.91 39.93 8.28
N VAL A 7 -5.11 39.80 7.24
CA VAL A 7 -5.16 38.67 6.31
C VAL A 7 -3.76 38.19 5.99
N THR A 8 -3.65 36.94 5.56
CA THR A 8 -2.41 36.39 5.02
C THR A 8 -2.51 36.41 3.50
N VAL A 9 -1.62 37.12 2.82
CA VAL A 9 -1.54 37.13 1.36
C VAL A 9 -0.39 36.24 0.92
N ALA A 10 -0.70 35.20 0.14
CA ALA A 10 0.26 34.31 -0.48
C ALA A 10 0.50 34.72 -1.94
N GLY A 11 1.71 35.19 -2.24
CA GLY A 11 2.20 35.35 -3.61
C GLY A 11 3.13 34.22 -4.03
N GLU A 12 3.78 34.36 -5.18
CA GLU A 12 4.63 33.31 -5.76
C GLU A 12 5.87 32.99 -4.93
N ARG A 13 6.51 34.00 -4.33
CA ARG A 13 7.80 33.85 -3.65
C ARG A 13 7.68 33.78 -2.14
N CYS A 14 6.67 34.41 -1.55
CA CYS A 14 6.50 34.45 -0.11
C CYS A 14 5.02 34.66 0.30
N ARG A 15 4.77 34.45 1.59
CA ARG A 15 3.50 34.78 2.25
C ARG A 15 3.74 35.92 3.22
N VAL A 16 2.82 36.88 3.25
CA VAL A 16 2.94 38.07 4.10
C VAL A 16 1.62 38.30 4.83
N ASP A 17 1.70 38.52 6.13
CA ASP A 17 0.54 38.91 6.96
C ASP A 17 0.40 40.43 6.95
N LEU A 18 -0.77 40.91 6.53
CA LEU A 18 -1.01 42.32 6.26
C LEU A 18 -2.35 42.76 6.85
N ALA A 19 -2.43 44.01 7.26
CA ALA A 19 -3.68 44.67 7.61
C ALA A 19 -4.18 45.47 6.40
N LEU A 20 -5.22 44.99 5.73
CA LEU A 20 -5.81 45.66 4.58
C LEU A 20 -6.82 46.72 5.04
N PRO A 21 -6.73 47.98 4.56
CA PRO A 21 -7.72 49.00 4.86
C PRO A 21 -9.10 48.61 4.32
N GLY A 22 -10.15 48.77 5.14
CA GLY A 22 -11.51 48.31 4.78
C GLY A 22 -12.13 49.02 3.57
N GLU A 23 -11.74 50.27 3.31
CA GLU A 23 -12.31 51.15 2.28
C GLU A 23 -11.55 51.05 0.93
N CYS A 24 -10.35 50.47 0.91
CA CYS A 24 -9.57 50.32 -0.32
C CYS A 24 -10.19 49.24 -1.21
N THR A 25 -10.15 49.47 -2.52
CA THR A 25 -10.59 48.47 -3.50
C THR A 25 -9.54 47.38 -3.69
N VAL A 26 -9.96 46.19 -4.11
CA VAL A 26 -9.04 45.09 -4.45
C VAL A 26 -8.05 45.54 -5.54
N ALA A 27 -8.51 46.31 -6.53
CA ALA A 27 -7.69 46.87 -7.61
C ALA A 27 -6.53 47.74 -7.09
N GLU A 28 -6.80 48.63 -6.13
CA GLU A 28 -5.79 49.51 -5.52
C GLU A 28 -4.74 48.74 -4.73
N LEU A 29 -5.14 47.61 -4.13
CA LEU A 29 -4.26 46.80 -3.28
C LEU A 29 -3.33 45.90 -4.10
N ILE A 30 -3.76 45.42 -5.27
CA ILE A 30 -2.98 44.47 -6.10
C ILE A 30 -1.55 44.96 -6.38
N PRO A 31 -1.29 46.19 -6.85
CA PRO A 31 0.09 46.66 -7.10
C PRO A 31 0.96 46.68 -5.84
N ILE A 32 0.38 47.01 -4.69
CA ILE A 32 1.07 47.07 -3.40
C ILE A 32 1.40 45.65 -2.93
N LEU A 33 0.43 44.74 -3.02
CA LEU A 33 0.60 43.34 -2.66
C LEU A 33 1.66 42.67 -3.52
N ARG A 34 1.68 42.93 -4.84
CA ARG A 34 2.72 42.41 -5.75
C ARG A 34 4.13 42.79 -5.31
N ARG A 35 4.33 44.06 -4.94
CA ARG A 35 5.62 44.55 -4.44
C ARG A 35 6.01 43.87 -3.13
N LEU A 36 5.05 43.67 -2.22
CA LEU A 36 5.29 43.05 -0.91
C LEU A 36 5.54 41.53 -1.02
N THR A 37 4.91 40.84 -1.97
CA THR A 37 5.08 39.40 -2.19
C THR A 37 6.21 39.05 -3.16
N GLY A 38 6.96 40.04 -3.64
CA GLY A 38 8.12 39.87 -4.53
C GLY A 38 7.75 39.38 -5.93
N THR A 39 6.58 39.78 -6.43
CA THR A 39 5.96 39.27 -7.66
C THR A 39 6.17 40.24 -8.83
N ASP A 40 7.39 40.21 -9.39
CA ASP A 40 7.85 41.07 -10.48
C ASP A 40 7.75 40.34 -11.84
N GLY A 41 6.95 40.87 -12.77
CA GLY A 41 6.75 40.32 -14.12
C GLY A 41 5.65 41.07 -14.90
N ASP A 42 5.87 41.30 -16.20
CA ASP A 42 5.12 42.28 -17.01
C ASP A 42 4.06 41.70 -17.97
N ALA A 43 3.72 40.41 -17.89
CA ALA A 43 2.90 39.78 -18.93
C ALA A 43 1.42 39.50 -18.58
N TYR A 44 1.01 39.56 -17.31
CA TYR A 44 -0.33 39.13 -16.88
C TYR A 44 -1.01 40.16 -15.97
N ALA A 45 -2.32 40.34 -16.13
CA ALA A 45 -3.15 40.96 -15.09
C ALA A 45 -3.08 40.07 -13.84
N TRP A 46 -3.26 40.62 -12.63
CA TRP A 46 -3.17 39.87 -11.38
C TRP A 46 -4.49 39.98 -10.65
N VAL A 47 -4.94 38.88 -10.06
CA VAL A 47 -6.18 38.81 -9.30
C VAL A 47 -5.93 38.31 -7.89
N LEU A 48 -6.76 38.77 -6.98
CA LEU A 48 -6.78 38.32 -5.59
C LEU A 48 -7.95 37.34 -5.43
N CYS A 49 -7.69 36.10 -5.04
CA CYS A 49 -8.73 35.09 -4.84
C CYS A 49 -8.57 34.38 -3.50
N ARG A 50 -9.63 33.72 -3.05
CA ARG A 50 -9.54 32.73 -1.95
C ARG A 50 -9.05 31.40 -2.51
N PHE A 51 -8.50 30.54 -1.66
CA PHE A 51 -8.03 29.21 -2.10
C PHE A 51 -9.15 28.44 -2.84
N GLY A 52 -8.94 28.14 -4.12
CA GLY A 52 -9.90 27.45 -4.99
C GLY A 52 -11.18 28.23 -5.29
N GLY A 53 -11.25 29.51 -4.94
CA GLY A 53 -12.38 30.39 -5.18
C GLY A 53 -12.20 31.23 -6.45
N GLN A 54 -13.28 31.89 -6.86
CA GLN A 54 -13.25 32.86 -7.96
C GLN A 54 -12.42 34.11 -7.58
N PRO A 55 -11.83 34.81 -8.57
CA PRO A 55 -11.25 36.14 -8.39
C PRO A 55 -12.21 37.08 -7.65
N LEU A 56 -11.70 37.81 -6.66
CA LEU A 56 -12.44 38.86 -6.00
C LEU A 56 -12.69 40.01 -7.01
N PRO A 57 -13.88 40.63 -7.00
CA PRO A 57 -14.16 41.73 -7.92
C PRO A 57 -13.18 42.87 -7.68
N ALA A 58 -12.53 43.35 -8.74
CA ALA A 58 -11.51 44.40 -8.64
C ALA A 58 -12.05 45.70 -8.03
N GLU A 59 -13.31 46.03 -8.31
CA GLU A 59 -14.01 47.22 -7.83
C GLU A 59 -14.53 47.09 -6.38
N ALA A 60 -14.56 45.88 -5.83
CA ALA A 60 -15.04 45.67 -4.46
C ALA A 60 -14.03 46.18 -3.45
N THR A 61 -14.53 46.88 -2.42
CA THR A 61 -13.75 47.22 -1.23
C THR A 61 -13.45 45.98 -0.40
N VAL A 62 -12.41 46.00 0.43
CA VAL A 62 -12.11 44.90 1.37
C VAL A 62 -13.32 44.58 2.28
N ALA A 63 -14.07 45.60 2.70
CA ALA A 63 -15.28 45.44 3.48
C ALA A 63 -16.44 44.80 2.69
N SER A 64 -16.66 45.21 1.44
CA SER A 64 -17.76 44.69 0.60
C SER A 64 -17.45 43.35 -0.07
N ALA A 65 -16.17 43.02 -0.24
CA ALA A 65 -15.69 41.72 -0.72
C ALA A 65 -15.86 40.59 0.32
N GLY A 66 -16.34 40.92 1.52
CA GLY A 66 -16.61 39.95 2.59
C GLY A 66 -15.34 39.33 3.17
N ILE A 67 -14.19 40.01 3.04
CA ILE A 67 -12.90 39.58 3.58
C ILE A 67 -12.93 39.70 5.11
N ARG A 68 -12.57 38.62 5.80
CA ARG A 68 -12.57 38.52 7.26
C ARG A 68 -11.16 38.51 7.82
N ASP A 69 -11.05 38.85 9.09
CA ASP A 69 -9.80 38.68 9.84
C ASP A 69 -9.40 37.20 9.87
N GLY A 70 -8.16 36.91 9.47
CA GLY A 70 -7.62 35.57 9.32
C GLY A 70 -7.83 34.92 7.95
N ASP A 71 -8.47 35.60 6.98
CA ASP A 71 -8.61 35.08 5.63
C ASP A 71 -7.22 34.91 4.96
N LEU A 72 -7.04 33.79 4.26
CA LEU A 72 -5.88 33.54 3.43
C LEU A 72 -6.24 33.82 1.97
N LEU A 73 -5.59 34.84 1.40
CA LEU A 73 -5.80 35.31 0.05
C LEU A 73 -4.59 34.92 -0.82
N HIS A 74 -4.86 34.54 -2.07
CA HIS A 74 -3.83 34.21 -3.05
C HIS A 74 -3.77 35.31 -4.09
N LEU A 75 -2.57 35.80 -4.33
CA LEU A 75 -2.27 36.67 -5.45
C LEU A 75 -1.77 35.78 -6.58
N VAL A 76 -2.59 35.62 -7.62
CA VAL A 76 -2.35 34.70 -8.74
C VAL A 76 -2.40 35.53 -10.02
N PRO A 77 -1.58 35.21 -11.05
CA PRO A 77 -1.79 35.81 -12.35
C PRO A 77 -3.24 35.50 -12.77
N ASP A 78 -3.90 36.50 -13.34
CA ASP A 78 -5.13 36.37 -14.10
C ASP A 78 -4.78 35.64 -15.40
N ASP A 79 -4.30 34.41 -15.23
CA ASP A 79 -4.34 33.40 -16.26
C ASP A 79 -5.82 33.10 -16.40
N PRO A 80 -6.47 33.45 -17.52
CA PRO A 80 -7.84 33.01 -17.73
C PRO A 80 -7.76 31.49 -17.65
N ALA A 81 -8.20 30.93 -16.51
CA ALA A 81 -8.28 29.50 -16.29
C ALA A 81 -8.80 28.92 -17.60
N ALA A 82 -7.98 28.08 -18.25
CA ALA A 82 -8.11 27.74 -19.67
C ALA A 82 -9.60 27.77 -20.04
N PRO A 83 -10.02 28.71 -20.92
CA PRO A 83 -11.43 29.07 -21.07
C PRO A 83 -12.24 27.78 -21.11
N PRO A 84 -13.32 27.68 -20.30
CA PRO A 84 -14.03 26.42 -20.14
C PRO A 84 -14.26 25.85 -21.53
N LEU A 85 -13.81 24.61 -21.76
CA LEU A 85 -13.90 23.98 -23.08
C LEU A 85 -15.34 24.13 -23.57
N ILE A 86 -15.53 25.05 -24.51
CA ILE A 86 -16.82 25.24 -25.17
C ILE A 86 -16.82 24.17 -26.23
N PHE A 87 -17.51 23.08 -25.92
CA PHE A 87 -17.74 22.03 -26.89
C PHE A 87 -18.87 22.51 -27.80
N ASP A 88 -18.58 22.61 -29.10
CA ASP A 88 -19.58 22.96 -30.11
C ASP A 88 -20.65 21.85 -30.26
N ASP A 89 -20.33 20.64 -29.79
CA ASP A 89 -21.24 19.50 -29.74
C ASP A 89 -21.52 19.09 -28.27
N PRO A 90 -22.80 19.07 -27.82
CA PRO A 90 -23.15 18.57 -26.49
C PRO A 90 -22.75 17.10 -26.27
N VAL A 91 -22.62 16.29 -27.32
CA VAL A 91 -22.14 14.91 -27.24
C VAL A 91 -20.66 14.88 -26.85
N ASP A 92 -19.82 15.71 -27.47
CA ASP A 92 -18.40 15.82 -27.11
C ASP A 92 -18.22 16.44 -25.73
N ALA A 93 -19.10 17.36 -25.31
CA ALA A 93 -19.12 17.88 -23.96
C ALA A 93 -19.37 16.78 -22.91
N ILE A 94 -20.35 15.93 -23.17
CA ILE A 94 -20.69 14.80 -22.31
C ILE A 94 -19.58 13.76 -22.35
N ALA A 95 -19.03 13.44 -23.53
CA ALA A 95 -17.93 12.50 -23.68
C ALA A 95 -16.67 12.98 -22.95
N GLY A 96 -16.29 14.25 -23.10
CA GLY A 96 -15.17 14.86 -22.40
C GLY A 96 -15.37 14.95 -20.89
N ALA A 97 -16.57 15.31 -20.43
CA ALA A 97 -16.90 15.30 -19.00
C ALA A 97 -16.86 13.90 -18.39
N VAL A 98 -17.33 12.90 -19.15
CA VAL A 98 -17.24 11.49 -18.76
C VAL A 98 -15.77 11.06 -18.78
N ASP A 99 -14.98 11.34 -19.82
CA ASP A 99 -13.55 10.97 -19.98
C ASP A 99 -12.61 11.60 -18.95
N GLY A 100 -12.90 12.83 -18.53
CA GLY A 100 -12.16 13.51 -17.47
C GLY A 100 -12.45 13.02 -16.05
N ALA A 101 -13.48 12.18 -15.84
CA ALA A 101 -13.88 11.77 -14.50
C ALA A 101 -12.77 10.94 -13.81
N PRO A 102 -12.42 11.24 -12.54
CA PRO A 102 -11.40 10.51 -11.80
C PRO A 102 -11.82 9.06 -11.55
N GLY A 103 -10.84 8.15 -11.54
CA GLY A 103 -11.06 6.73 -11.23
C GLY A 103 -11.61 5.89 -12.39
N ARG A 104 -11.67 6.42 -13.61
CA ARG A 104 -12.11 5.65 -14.78
C ARG A 104 -11.09 4.62 -15.23
N TRP A 105 -11.63 3.51 -15.73
CA TRP A 105 -10.85 2.49 -16.42
C TRP A 105 -10.15 3.09 -17.64
N ASN A 106 -8.83 2.96 -17.70
CA ASN A 106 -8.01 3.47 -18.79
C ASN A 106 -7.01 2.41 -19.25
N ARG A 107 -6.32 2.66 -20.37
CA ARG A 107 -5.32 1.72 -20.94
C ARG A 107 -4.22 1.36 -19.95
N ALA A 108 -3.83 2.27 -19.07
CA ALA A 108 -2.80 2.01 -18.06
C ALA A 108 -3.29 1.03 -16.98
N ILE A 109 -4.53 1.20 -16.49
CA ILE A 109 -5.16 0.26 -15.54
C ILE A 109 -5.39 -1.09 -16.22
N ALA A 110 -5.92 -1.10 -17.44
CA ALA A 110 -6.12 -2.32 -18.22
C ALA A 110 -4.82 -3.10 -18.40
N GLY A 111 -3.73 -2.41 -18.75
CA GLY A 111 -2.40 -3.00 -18.88
C GLY A 111 -1.89 -3.60 -17.57
N ARG A 112 -2.09 -2.93 -16.42
CA ARG A 112 -1.70 -3.47 -15.10
C ARG A 112 -2.53 -4.68 -14.70
N VAL A 113 -3.83 -4.66 -14.95
CA VAL A 113 -4.73 -5.80 -14.65
C VAL A 113 -4.40 -6.99 -15.54
N ALA A 114 -4.20 -6.76 -16.84
CA ALA A 114 -3.78 -7.80 -17.77
C ALA A 114 -2.41 -8.40 -17.40
N ALA A 115 -1.45 -7.56 -16.99
CA ALA A 115 -0.16 -8.00 -16.47
C ALA A 115 -0.30 -8.87 -15.22
N ALA A 116 -1.11 -8.45 -14.25
CA ALA A 116 -1.39 -9.25 -13.05
C ALA A 116 -2.06 -10.59 -13.38
N ALA A 117 -3.06 -10.57 -14.28
CA ALA A 117 -3.73 -11.78 -14.75
C ALA A 117 -2.76 -12.73 -15.47
N ALA A 118 -1.87 -12.20 -16.30
CA ALA A 118 -0.83 -12.97 -16.97
C ALA A 118 0.13 -13.62 -15.95
N THR A 119 0.59 -12.89 -14.93
CA THR A 119 1.43 -13.45 -13.86
C THR A 119 0.75 -14.64 -13.19
N VAL A 120 -0.54 -14.52 -12.86
CA VAL A 120 -1.32 -15.60 -12.25
C VAL A 120 -1.46 -16.78 -13.21
N ALA A 121 -1.78 -16.53 -14.48
CA ALA A 121 -1.95 -17.58 -15.50
C ALA A 121 -0.65 -18.35 -15.75
N PHE A 122 0.49 -17.65 -15.92
CA PHE A 122 1.79 -18.29 -16.09
C PHE A 122 2.24 -19.04 -14.83
N GLY A 123 1.98 -18.48 -13.65
CA GLY A 123 2.22 -19.15 -12.37
C GLY A 123 1.44 -20.45 -12.25
N ALA A 124 0.13 -20.41 -12.54
CA ALA A 124 -0.75 -21.57 -12.50
C ALA A 124 -0.37 -22.63 -13.56
N ALA A 125 -0.06 -22.20 -14.79
CA ALA A 125 0.40 -23.09 -15.84
C ALA A 125 1.72 -23.78 -15.46
N GLY A 126 2.70 -23.04 -14.93
CA GLY A 126 3.96 -23.63 -14.47
C GLY A 126 3.78 -24.58 -13.28
N ALA A 127 2.87 -24.29 -12.36
CA ALA A 127 2.51 -25.21 -11.28
C ALA A 127 1.81 -26.49 -11.80
N ALA A 128 0.93 -26.36 -12.80
CA ALA A 128 0.29 -27.50 -13.46
C ALA A 128 1.33 -28.37 -14.20
N VAL A 129 2.30 -27.75 -14.88
CA VAL A 129 3.43 -28.45 -15.50
C VAL A 129 4.27 -29.16 -14.44
N ALA A 130 4.58 -28.50 -13.32
CA ALA A 130 5.33 -29.11 -12.22
C ALA A 130 4.65 -30.38 -11.69
N ALA A 131 3.32 -30.40 -11.64
CA ALA A 131 2.55 -31.54 -11.18
C ALA A 131 2.53 -32.74 -12.14
N TYR A 132 3.03 -32.61 -13.38
CA TYR A 132 2.96 -33.66 -14.40
C TYR A 132 4.19 -34.60 -14.39
N PRO A 133 4.09 -35.87 -13.95
CA PRO A 133 5.26 -36.74 -13.81
C PRO A 133 5.72 -37.36 -15.15
N PRO A 134 6.97 -37.87 -15.24
CA PRO A 134 8.06 -37.68 -14.27
C PRO A 134 8.88 -36.41 -14.55
N PHE A 135 8.77 -35.83 -15.75
CA PHE A 135 9.65 -34.74 -16.21
C PHE A 135 9.12 -33.32 -15.92
N GLY A 136 7.84 -33.17 -15.58
CA GLY A 136 7.19 -31.89 -15.35
C GLY A 136 7.88 -30.98 -14.32
N PRO A 137 8.37 -31.48 -13.17
CA PRO A 137 9.15 -30.67 -12.22
C PRO A 137 10.39 -30.03 -12.85
N PHE A 138 11.13 -30.77 -13.70
CA PHE A 138 12.33 -30.26 -14.37
C PHE A 138 11.99 -29.21 -15.42
N VAL A 139 10.92 -29.44 -16.19
CA VAL A 139 10.41 -28.46 -17.17
C VAL A 139 9.96 -27.18 -16.46
N ALA A 140 9.19 -27.30 -15.37
CA ALA A 140 8.77 -26.16 -14.57
C ALA A 140 9.96 -25.43 -13.94
N ALA A 141 10.99 -26.15 -13.47
CA ALA A 141 12.20 -25.52 -12.95
C ALA A 141 12.92 -24.68 -14.03
N LEU A 142 13.06 -25.24 -15.24
CA LEU A 142 13.62 -24.53 -16.38
C LEU A 142 12.79 -23.30 -16.75
N LEU A 143 11.46 -23.45 -16.85
CA LEU A 143 10.55 -22.34 -17.15
C LEU A 143 10.63 -21.24 -16.09
N GLY A 144 10.58 -21.61 -14.82
CA GLY A 144 10.65 -20.68 -13.70
C GLY A 144 11.98 -19.92 -13.62
N ALA A 145 13.09 -20.54 -14.04
CA ALA A 145 14.40 -19.89 -14.16
C ALA A 145 14.51 -18.99 -15.40
N LEU A 146 13.87 -19.34 -16.51
CA LEU A 146 13.90 -18.57 -17.76
C LEU A 146 12.93 -17.38 -17.75
N LEU A 147 11.86 -17.42 -16.97
CA LEU A 147 10.83 -16.37 -16.91
C LEU A 147 11.38 -14.97 -16.53
N PRO A 148 12.28 -14.81 -15.52
CA PRO A 148 12.95 -13.53 -15.27
C PRO A 148 13.77 -13.02 -16.46
N LEU A 149 14.46 -13.91 -17.17
CA LEU A 149 15.25 -13.55 -18.35
C LEU A 149 14.36 -13.15 -19.53
N ALA A 150 13.29 -13.90 -19.79
CA ALA A 150 12.28 -13.53 -20.79
C ALA A 150 11.65 -12.17 -20.45
N GLY A 151 11.34 -11.95 -19.17
CA GLY A 151 10.82 -10.68 -18.67
C GLY A 151 11.78 -9.51 -18.94
N TYR A 152 13.07 -9.72 -18.71
CA TYR A 152 14.12 -8.76 -19.05
C TYR A 152 14.20 -8.45 -20.55
N LEU A 153 14.19 -9.48 -21.40
CA LEU A 153 14.24 -9.30 -22.86
C LEU A 153 13.03 -8.52 -23.38
N LEU A 154 11.84 -8.75 -22.81
CA LEU A 154 10.62 -8.00 -23.14
C LEU A 154 10.65 -6.56 -22.61
N ALA A 155 11.20 -6.35 -21.41
CA ALA A 155 11.39 -5.01 -20.87
C ALA A 155 12.35 -4.16 -21.72
N ARG A 156 13.30 -4.78 -22.43
CA ARG A 156 14.19 -4.12 -23.40
C ARG A 156 13.52 -3.76 -24.73
N ARG A 157 12.35 -4.32 -25.04
CA ARG A 157 11.55 -4.00 -26.24
C ARG A 157 10.46 -2.97 -25.96
N ASP A 158 10.67 -2.11 -24.96
CA ASP A 158 9.71 -1.07 -24.53
C ASP A 158 8.34 -1.58 -24.07
N VAL A 159 8.25 -2.83 -23.60
CA VAL A 159 7.03 -3.38 -22.96
C VAL A 159 7.30 -3.78 -21.49
N PRO A 160 7.67 -2.83 -20.61
CA PRO A 160 8.15 -3.13 -19.26
C PRO A 160 7.11 -3.81 -18.36
N GLY A 161 5.82 -3.51 -18.54
CA GLY A 161 4.75 -4.12 -17.74
C GLY A 161 4.59 -5.63 -17.99
N VAL A 162 4.67 -6.06 -19.25
CA VAL A 162 4.62 -7.49 -19.62
C VAL A 162 5.90 -8.20 -19.16
N GLY A 163 7.04 -7.52 -19.30
CA GLY A 163 8.33 -8.03 -18.81
C GLY A 163 8.31 -8.30 -17.30
N ALA A 164 7.78 -7.35 -16.52
CA ALA A 164 7.61 -7.50 -15.08
C ALA A 164 6.63 -8.63 -14.72
N ALA A 165 5.53 -8.76 -15.47
CA ALA A 165 4.53 -9.81 -15.24
C ALA A 165 5.11 -11.23 -15.39
N LEU A 166 5.89 -11.45 -16.45
CA LEU A 166 6.57 -12.73 -16.69
C LEU A 166 7.62 -13.01 -15.63
N ALA A 167 8.46 -12.01 -15.30
CA ALA A 167 9.46 -12.14 -14.26
C ALA A 167 8.84 -12.47 -12.90
N ALA A 168 7.67 -11.90 -12.58
CA ALA A 168 6.91 -12.19 -11.36
C ALA A 168 6.29 -13.60 -11.33
N ALA A 169 6.08 -14.24 -12.47
CA ALA A 169 5.62 -15.63 -12.53
C ALA A 169 6.73 -16.65 -12.24
N GLY A 170 8.01 -16.29 -12.43
CA GLY A 170 9.14 -17.19 -12.19
C GLY A 170 9.23 -17.77 -10.77
N PRO A 171 9.21 -16.94 -9.71
CA PRO A 171 9.31 -17.41 -8.32
C PRO A 171 8.28 -18.47 -7.91
N PRO A 172 6.95 -18.30 -8.11
CA PRO A 172 5.97 -19.34 -7.74
C PRO A 172 6.12 -20.61 -8.59
N VAL A 173 6.55 -20.50 -9.85
CA VAL A 173 6.80 -21.67 -10.71
C VAL A 173 8.00 -22.48 -10.20
N LEU A 174 9.09 -21.81 -9.79
CA LEU A 174 10.24 -22.49 -9.18
C LEU A 174 9.89 -23.15 -7.84
N LEU A 175 9.12 -22.47 -7.01
CA LEU A 175 8.60 -23.05 -5.77
C LEU A 175 7.81 -24.34 -6.08
N ALA A 176 6.87 -24.29 -7.01
CA ALA A 176 6.07 -25.46 -7.40
C ALA A 176 6.94 -26.58 -7.99
N ALA A 177 7.91 -26.25 -8.84
CA ALA A 177 8.85 -27.20 -9.44
C ALA A 177 9.64 -27.97 -8.37
N VAL A 178 10.20 -27.27 -7.37
CA VAL A 178 10.97 -27.90 -6.29
C VAL A 178 10.07 -28.70 -5.36
N LEU A 179 8.85 -28.25 -5.08
CA LEU A 179 7.87 -29.01 -4.29
C LEU A 179 7.43 -30.31 -4.99
N ALA A 180 7.36 -30.32 -6.32
CA ALA A 180 6.94 -31.46 -7.11
C ALA A 180 8.07 -32.44 -7.46
N LEU A 181 9.33 -32.09 -7.20
CA LEU A 181 10.46 -33.00 -7.41
C LEU A 181 10.26 -34.28 -6.58
N PRO A 182 10.51 -35.48 -7.16
CA PRO A 182 10.39 -36.74 -6.45
C PRO A 182 11.56 -36.93 -5.47
N TYR A 183 11.66 -36.11 -4.42
CA TYR A 183 12.70 -36.17 -3.37
C TYR A 183 12.72 -37.53 -2.64
N ARG A 184 11.63 -38.29 -2.71
CA ARG A 184 11.55 -39.68 -2.22
C ARG A 184 12.54 -40.64 -2.89
N LEU A 185 13.08 -40.29 -4.06
CA LEU A 185 14.07 -41.10 -4.77
C LEU A 185 15.52 -40.84 -4.33
N VAL A 186 15.79 -39.75 -3.58
CA VAL A 186 17.16 -39.30 -3.27
C VAL A 186 17.44 -39.25 -1.76
N LEU A 187 16.45 -38.93 -0.91
CA LEU A 187 16.61 -38.82 0.55
C LEU A 187 15.43 -39.46 1.29
N PRO A 188 15.65 -40.46 2.16
CA PRO A 188 14.59 -41.01 3.02
C PRO A 188 14.28 -40.00 4.14
N GLY A 189 13.09 -39.37 4.13
CA GLY A 189 12.72 -38.40 5.17
C GLY A 189 11.50 -37.48 4.95
N GLY A 190 10.81 -37.49 3.81
CA GLY A 190 9.58 -36.69 3.62
C GLY A 190 9.79 -35.21 3.24
N GLN A 191 8.69 -34.45 3.16
CA GLN A 191 8.53 -33.19 2.39
C GLN A 191 9.22 -31.88 2.83
N PRO A 192 9.71 -31.67 4.08
CA PRO A 192 10.18 -30.35 4.51
C PRO A 192 11.42 -29.78 3.77
N PRO A 193 12.40 -30.56 3.23
CA PRO A 193 13.52 -29.98 2.48
C PRO A 193 13.08 -29.36 1.14
N ALA A 194 11.98 -29.85 0.55
CA ALA A 194 11.47 -29.33 -0.71
C ALA A 194 10.86 -27.93 -0.56
N LEU A 195 10.20 -27.63 0.57
CA LEU A 195 9.61 -26.32 0.82
C LEU A 195 10.69 -25.25 1.03
N ALA A 196 11.68 -25.53 1.89
CA ALA A 196 12.80 -24.61 2.12
C ALA A 196 13.61 -24.39 0.83
N GLY A 197 13.91 -25.46 0.09
CA GLY A 197 14.61 -25.38 -1.19
C GLY A 197 13.82 -24.60 -2.24
N GLY A 198 12.51 -24.84 -2.36
CA GLY A 198 11.64 -24.15 -3.31
C GLY A 198 11.47 -22.67 -2.99
N LEU A 199 11.34 -22.31 -1.72
CA LEU A 199 11.28 -20.90 -1.29
C LEU A 199 12.62 -20.20 -1.50
N THR A 200 13.73 -20.90 -1.31
CA THR A 200 15.08 -20.38 -1.62
C THR A 200 15.25 -20.15 -3.13
N ALA A 201 14.79 -21.08 -3.97
CA ALA A 201 14.80 -20.92 -5.42
C ALA A 201 13.91 -19.75 -5.87
N ALA A 202 12.72 -19.60 -5.27
CA ALA A 202 11.83 -18.47 -5.50
C ALA A 202 12.47 -17.13 -5.10
N ALA A 203 13.15 -17.09 -3.95
CA ALA A 203 13.89 -15.91 -3.50
C ALA A 203 15.02 -15.55 -4.48
N GLY A 204 15.77 -16.56 -4.96
CA GLY A 204 16.82 -16.38 -5.96
C GLY A 204 16.29 -15.82 -7.29
N ALA A 205 15.16 -16.33 -7.78
CA ALA A 205 14.54 -15.81 -8.99
C ALA A 205 13.99 -14.39 -8.85
N ALA A 206 13.40 -14.07 -7.69
CA ALA A 206 12.98 -12.71 -7.39
C ALA A 206 14.19 -11.76 -7.28
N ALA A 207 15.29 -12.19 -6.67
CA ALA A 207 16.52 -11.41 -6.61
C ALA A 207 17.13 -11.19 -8.01
N LEU A 208 17.12 -12.22 -8.86
CA LEU A 208 17.55 -12.11 -10.25
C LEU A 208 16.66 -11.11 -11.01
N ALA A 209 15.34 -11.18 -10.87
CA ALA A 209 14.42 -10.23 -11.46
C ALA A 209 14.66 -8.79 -10.97
N ALA A 210 15.00 -8.61 -9.68
CA ALA A 210 15.35 -7.30 -9.12
C ALA A 210 16.62 -6.70 -9.75
N ALA A 211 17.61 -7.55 -10.05
CA ALA A 211 18.84 -7.14 -10.73
C ALA A 211 18.60 -6.81 -12.21
N LEU A 212 17.74 -7.59 -12.88
CA LEU A 212 17.47 -7.45 -14.31
C LEU A 212 16.47 -6.33 -14.65
N LEU A 213 15.53 -5.99 -13.75
CA LEU A 213 14.47 -5.01 -14.01
C LEU A 213 14.55 -3.80 -13.04
N PRO A 214 15.44 -2.81 -13.29
CA PRO A 214 15.62 -1.65 -12.41
C PRO A 214 14.34 -0.86 -12.11
N ARG A 215 13.43 -0.75 -13.09
CA ARG A 215 12.13 -0.05 -12.94
C ARG A 215 11.21 -0.71 -11.90
N HIS A 216 11.38 -2.00 -11.63
CA HIS A 216 10.56 -2.78 -10.70
C HIS A 216 11.40 -3.36 -9.55
N ARG A 217 12.61 -2.84 -9.33
CA ARG A 217 13.57 -3.37 -8.36
C ARG A 217 12.96 -3.48 -6.96
N SER A 218 12.25 -2.45 -6.49
CA SER A 218 11.63 -2.44 -5.15
C SER A 218 10.64 -3.60 -4.94
N TRP A 219 9.83 -3.93 -5.94
CA TRP A 219 8.88 -5.04 -5.87
C TRP A 219 9.59 -6.39 -5.76
N PHE A 220 10.59 -6.59 -6.62
CA PHE A 220 11.33 -7.84 -6.66
C PHE A 220 12.29 -8.03 -5.47
N THR A 221 12.90 -6.97 -4.95
CA THR A 221 13.72 -7.05 -3.72
C THR A 221 12.86 -7.42 -2.51
N VAL A 222 11.67 -6.84 -2.40
CA VAL A 222 10.72 -7.14 -1.32
C VAL A 222 10.18 -8.57 -1.46
N ALA A 223 9.84 -9.01 -2.67
CA ALA A 223 9.42 -10.39 -2.93
C ALA A 223 10.53 -11.40 -2.60
N ALA A 224 11.78 -11.10 -2.95
CA ALA A 224 12.94 -11.93 -2.60
C ALA A 224 13.13 -12.03 -1.09
N GLY A 225 13.04 -10.90 -0.37
CA GLY A 225 13.11 -10.87 1.09
C GLY A 225 11.98 -11.66 1.76
N ALA A 226 10.75 -11.55 1.25
CA ALA A 226 9.60 -12.31 1.74
C ALA A 226 9.77 -13.82 1.53
N ALA A 227 10.18 -14.24 0.34
CA ALA A 227 10.46 -15.64 0.04
C ALA A 227 11.62 -16.19 0.88
N ALA A 228 12.67 -15.39 1.10
CA ALA A 228 13.78 -15.74 1.98
C ALA A 228 13.33 -15.89 3.44
N ALA A 229 12.50 -14.99 3.96
CA ALA A 229 11.93 -15.11 5.31
C ALA A 229 11.12 -16.41 5.46
N CYS A 230 10.25 -16.73 4.51
CA CYS A 230 9.54 -18.01 4.50
C CYS A 230 10.49 -19.21 4.37
N ALA A 231 11.57 -19.10 3.57
CA ALA A 231 12.58 -20.15 3.44
C ALA A 231 13.30 -20.40 4.77
N THR A 232 13.65 -19.34 5.51
CA THR A 232 14.26 -19.47 6.85
C THR A 232 13.31 -20.11 7.86
N ALA A 233 12.02 -19.77 7.81
CA ALA A 233 11.00 -20.42 8.63
C ALA A 233 10.89 -21.92 8.31
N ALA A 234 10.83 -22.28 7.02
CA ALA A 234 10.81 -23.68 6.59
C ALA A 234 12.11 -24.42 6.94
N ALA A 235 13.27 -23.78 6.83
CA ALA A 235 14.55 -24.34 7.20
C ALA A 235 14.68 -24.55 8.72
N SER A 236 14.09 -23.69 9.55
CA SER A 236 14.10 -23.88 11.01
C SER A 236 13.42 -25.18 11.45
N VAL A 237 12.35 -25.59 10.75
CA VAL A 237 11.67 -26.88 10.97
C VAL A 237 12.61 -28.05 10.69
N LEU A 238 13.47 -27.93 9.67
CA LEU A 238 14.44 -28.96 9.30
C LEU A 238 15.62 -29.05 10.26
N ILE A 239 16.20 -27.89 10.59
CA ILE A 239 17.47 -27.80 11.31
C ILE A 239 17.25 -27.98 12.81
N SER A 240 16.20 -27.36 13.35
CA SER A 240 15.95 -27.30 14.79
C SER A 240 14.80 -28.23 15.24
N GLY A 241 14.13 -28.92 14.30
CA GLY A 241 13.03 -29.83 14.63
C GLY A 241 11.79 -29.13 15.22
N VAL A 242 11.68 -27.81 15.11
CA VAL A 242 10.50 -27.07 15.57
C VAL A 242 9.28 -27.44 14.74
N THR A 243 8.10 -27.40 15.35
CA THR A 243 6.87 -27.75 14.62
C THR A 243 6.58 -26.73 13.51
N PRO A 244 5.99 -27.14 12.37
CA PRO A 244 5.59 -26.20 11.32
C PRO A 244 4.63 -25.10 11.82
N ALA A 245 3.75 -25.44 12.77
CA ALA A 245 2.85 -24.50 13.40
C ALA A 245 3.61 -23.42 14.20
N ALA A 246 4.64 -23.79 14.97
CA ALA A 246 5.46 -22.85 15.71
C ALA A 246 6.23 -21.90 14.79
N ALA A 247 6.88 -22.44 13.74
CA ALA A 247 7.61 -21.63 12.76
C ALA A 247 6.67 -20.63 12.03
N ALA A 248 5.48 -21.10 11.61
CA ALA A 248 4.47 -20.25 11.00
C ALA A 248 3.94 -19.18 11.97
N ALA A 249 3.66 -19.54 13.22
CA ALA A 249 3.18 -18.59 14.23
C ALA A 249 4.18 -17.44 14.43
N VAL A 250 5.45 -17.76 14.68
CA VAL A 250 6.51 -16.75 14.86
C VAL A 250 6.62 -15.86 13.62
N THR A 251 6.62 -16.46 12.42
CA THR A 251 6.75 -15.71 11.17
C THR A 251 5.57 -14.75 10.94
N VAL A 252 4.34 -15.19 11.23
CA VAL A 252 3.12 -14.35 11.14
C VAL A 252 3.20 -13.19 12.14
N VAL A 253 3.56 -13.45 13.40
CA VAL A 253 3.66 -12.40 14.43
C VAL A 253 4.72 -11.37 14.03
N LEU A 254 5.90 -11.81 13.59
CA LEU A 254 6.96 -10.90 13.14
C LEU A 254 6.53 -10.08 11.91
N ALA A 255 5.88 -10.70 10.93
CA ALA A 255 5.40 -10.00 9.74
C ALA A 255 4.38 -8.89 10.10
N VAL A 256 3.45 -9.15 11.02
CA VAL A 256 2.48 -8.15 11.47
C VAL A 256 3.13 -7.06 12.34
N ALA A 257 4.06 -7.44 13.20
CA ALA A 257 4.77 -6.53 14.09
C ALA A 257 5.72 -5.58 13.35
N LEU A 258 6.24 -5.97 12.18
CA LEU A 258 7.10 -5.13 11.34
C LEU A 258 6.35 -4.05 10.56
N GLY A 259 5.02 -4.13 10.46
CA GLY A 259 4.20 -3.19 9.69
C GLY A 259 4.46 -1.70 9.93
N PRO A 260 4.63 -1.22 11.19
CA PRO A 260 4.95 0.18 11.48
C PRO A 260 6.28 0.67 10.88
N ALA A 261 7.23 -0.22 10.57
CA ALA A 261 8.51 0.15 9.97
C ALA A 261 8.42 0.35 8.44
N PHE A 262 7.33 -0.07 7.80
CA PHE A 262 7.21 -0.08 6.34
C PHE A 262 7.26 1.30 5.68
N PRO A 263 6.65 2.37 6.21
CA PRO A 263 6.80 3.71 5.63
C PRO A 263 8.26 4.16 5.57
N ALA A 264 9.02 3.94 6.66
CA ALA A 264 10.44 4.29 6.71
C ALA A 264 11.28 3.44 5.75
N LEU A 265 11.00 2.13 5.66
CA LEU A 265 11.66 1.24 4.70
C LEU A 265 11.32 1.62 3.25
N ALA A 266 10.08 2.01 2.96
CA ALA A 266 9.65 2.44 1.64
C ALA A 266 10.38 3.70 1.18
N LEU A 267 10.56 4.69 2.09
CA LEU A 267 11.35 5.88 1.81
C LEU A 267 12.82 5.54 1.52
N ARG A 268 13.43 4.64 2.31
CA ARG A 268 14.80 4.15 2.08
C ARG A 268 14.93 3.41 0.74
N LEU A 269 13.99 2.53 0.41
CA LEU A 269 13.96 1.80 -0.87
C LEU A 269 13.77 2.73 -2.07
N ALA A 270 13.07 3.86 -1.87
CA ALA A 270 12.90 4.89 -2.88
C ALA A 270 14.09 5.86 -2.96
N GLY A 271 15.10 5.72 -2.09
CA GLY A 271 16.26 6.60 -2.06
C GLY A 271 15.93 8.03 -1.61
N VAL A 272 14.82 8.22 -0.88
CA VAL A 272 14.46 9.54 -0.35
C VAL A 272 15.44 9.84 0.80
N PRO A 273 16.21 10.94 0.72
CA PRO A 273 17.15 11.30 1.78
C PRO A 273 16.39 11.51 3.09
N ALA A 274 16.99 11.06 4.19
CA ALA A 274 16.42 11.31 5.51
C ALA A 274 16.32 12.82 5.75
N PRO A 275 15.26 13.30 6.41
CA PRO A 275 15.18 14.70 6.79
C PRO A 275 16.37 15.02 7.69
N GLU A 276 17.23 15.93 7.22
CA GLU A 276 18.31 16.48 8.04
C GLU A 276 17.67 17.39 9.09
N VAL A 277 17.96 17.15 10.38
CA VAL A 277 17.52 18.03 11.46
C VAL A 277 18.56 19.14 11.56
N PRO A 278 18.22 20.39 11.18
CA PRO A 278 19.20 21.46 11.20
C PRO A 278 19.60 21.78 12.64
N ALA A 279 20.91 21.97 12.87
CA ALA A 279 21.46 22.25 14.20
C ALA A 279 21.13 23.67 14.67
N ASP A 280 20.92 24.60 13.73
CA ASP A 280 20.59 26.00 13.99
C ASP A 280 19.66 26.57 12.88
N MET A 281 19.20 27.81 13.10
CA MET A 281 18.31 28.51 12.17
C MET A 281 19.00 28.88 10.85
N GLU A 282 20.33 28.96 10.83
CA GLU A 282 21.09 29.31 9.64
C GLU A 282 21.21 28.10 8.70
N ALA A 283 21.50 26.92 9.25
CA ALA A 283 21.42 25.64 8.55
C ALA A 283 19.99 25.34 8.08
N PHE A 284 18.96 25.68 8.87
CA PHE A 284 17.56 25.53 8.45
C PHE A 284 17.29 26.34 7.18
N ARG A 285 17.62 27.63 7.17
CA ARG A 285 17.44 28.49 5.98
C ARG A 285 18.29 28.06 4.78
N ALA A 286 19.51 27.56 5.00
CA ALA A 286 20.36 27.04 3.94
C ALA A 286 19.81 25.73 3.33
N SER A 287 19.11 24.92 4.14
CA SER A 287 18.46 23.67 3.72
C SER A 287 17.08 23.87 3.08
N GLU A 288 16.46 25.04 3.30
CA GLU A 288 15.15 25.41 2.76
C GLU A 288 15.26 25.77 1.28
N GLN A 289 15.47 24.74 0.45
CA GLN A 289 15.41 24.87 -1.01
C GLN A 289 13.98 24.55 -1.47
N PRO A 290 13.24 25.53 -2.02
CA PRO A 290 11.90 25.27 -2.53
C PRO A 290 11.99 24.27 -3.68
N ARG A 291 11.50 23.05 -3.44
CA ARG A 291 11.40 22.01 -4.45
C ARG A 291 10.08 22.13 -5.19
N THR A 292 10.12 21.96 -6.50
CA THR A 292 8.89 21.98 -7.29
C THR A 292 8.07 20.71 -7.06
N ALA A 293 6.76 20.79 -7.30
CA ALA A 293 5.88 19.61 -7.25
C ALA A 293 6.34 18.52 -8.25
N ALA A 294 6.95 18.92 -9.37
CA ALA A 294 7.50 17.99 -10.37
C ALA A 294 8.71 17.20 -9.84
N GLU A 295 9.62 17.85 -9.10
CA GLU A 295 10.81 17.23 -8.52
C GLU A 295 10.47 16.23 -7.40
N THR A 296 9.40 16.50 -6.64
CA THR A 296 8.97 15.66 -5.50
C THR A 296 8.04 14.51 -5.92
N ALA A 297 7.31 14.65 -7.04
CA ALA A 297 6.36 13.64 -7.51
C ALA A 297 7.01 12.30 -7.89
N GLY A 298 8.22 12.32 -8.45
CA GLY A 298 8.95 11.11 -8.84
C GLY A 298 9.30 10.22 -7.64
N PRO A 299 10.10 10.72 -6.69
CA PRO A 299 10.46 9.98 -5.47
C PRO A 299 9.25 9.54 -4.65
N ALA A 300 8.21 10.38 -4.55
CA ALA A 300 6.97 10.04 -3.85
C ALA A 300 6.25 8.82 -4.46
N ARG A 301 6.14 8.76 -5.80
CA ARG A 301 5.54 7.60 -6.50
C ARG A 301 6.36 6.33 -6.28
N THR A 302 7.69 6.43 -6.30
CA THR A 302 8.58 5.30 -6.02
C THR A 302 8.39 4.79 -4.59
N ALA A 303 8.31 5.70 -3.61
CA ALA A 303 8.05 5.36 -2.21
C ALA A 303 6.67 4.70 -2.02
N GLU A 304 5.63 5.24 -2.63
CA GLU A 304 4.29 4.63 -2.59
C GLU A 304 4.27 3.22 -3.21
N SER A 305 5.00 3.02 -4.31
CA SER A 305 5.14 1.70 -4.95
C SER A 305 5.88 0.70 -4.04
N ALA A 306 6.95 1.13 -3.37
CA ALA A 306 7.72 0.31 -2.46
C ALA A 306 6.92 -0.04 -1.20
N LEU A 307 6.14 0.90 -0.67
CA LEU A 307 5.21 0.67 0.43
C LEU A 307 4.16 -0.38 0.06
N THR A 308 3.56 -0.26 -1.12
CA THR A 308 2.57 -1.24 -1.62
C THR A 308 3.21 -2.62 -1.75
N ALA A 309 4.46 -2.72 -2.22
CA ALA A 309 5.20 -3.97 -2.29
C ALA A 309 5.43 -4.59 -0.90
N LEU A 310 5.84 -3.80 0.09
CA LEU A 310 6.05 -4.26 1.47
C LEU A 310 4.75 -4.79 2.10
N LEU A 311 3.64 -4.09 1.89
CA LEU A 311 2.33 -4.53 2.36
C LEU A 311 1.87 -5.81 1.66
N ALA A 312 2.11 -5.94 0.36
CA ALA A 312 1.82 -7.16 -0.39
C ALA A 312 2.64 -8.33 0.13
N ALA A 313 3.94 -8.14 0.39
CA ALA A 313 4.78 -9.16 1.00
C ALA A 313 4.30 -9.57 2.39
N GLN A 314 3.92 -8.61 3.25
CA GLN A 314 3.34 -8.91 4.56
C GLN A 314 2.09 -9.77 4.43
N VAL A 315 1.16 -9.40 3.55
CA VAL A 315 -0.06 -10.17 3.29
C VAL A 315 0.27 -11.59 2.83
N MET A 316 1.23 -11.74 1.90
CA MET A 316 1.64 -13.05 1.39
C MET A 316 2.27 -13.94 2.48
N ILE A 317 3.13 -13.38 3.33
CA ILE A 317 3.73 -14.10 4.46
C ILE A 317 2.64 -14.52 5.45
N VAL A 318 1.72 -13.61 5.81
CA VAL A 318 0.63 -13.90 6.73
C VAL A 318 -0.33 -14.94 6.15
N ALA A 319 -0.65 -14.87 4.85
CA ALA A 319 -1.49 -15.85 4.18
C ALA A 319 -0.84 -17.24 4.12
N ALA A 320 0.45 -17.32 3.79
CA ALA A 320 1.20 -18.58 3.81
C ALA A 320 1.26 -19.18 5.22
N GLY A 321 1.55 -18.36 6.24
CA GLY A 321 1.55 -18.79 7.64
C GLY A 321 0.16 -19.24 8.11
N ALA A 322 -0.89 -18.50 7.77
CA ALA A 322 -2.27 -18.86 8.07
C ALA A 322 -2.69 -20.19 7.41
N LEU A 323 -2.22 -20.46 6.19
CA LEU A 323 -2.42 -21.75 5.53
C LEU A 323 -1.76 -22.89 6.33
N VAL A 324 -0.50 -22.74 6.73
CA VAL A 324 0.22 -23.74 7.54
C VAL A 324 -0.47 -23.97 8.89
N LEU A 325 -0.87 -22.89 9.58
CA LEU A 325 -1.62 -22.96 10.84
C LEU A 325 -2.98 -23.65 10.67
N SER A 326 -3.65 -23.41 9.55
CA SER A 326 -4.92 -24.06 9.24
C SER A 326 -4.74 -25.55 8.94
N LEU A 327 -3.71 -25.91 8.16
CA LEU A 327 -3.40 -27.31 7.82
C LEU A 327 -3.03 -28.14 9.06
N THR A 328 -2.28 -27.55 10.00
CA THR A 328 -1.92 -28.21 11.27
C THR A 328 -3.11 -28.36 12.23
N GLY A 329 -4.16 -27.55 12.08
CA GLY A 329 -5.46 -27.76 12.73
C GLY A 329 -5.52 -27.41 14.22
N SER A 330 -4.51 -26.74 14.77
CA SER A 330 -4.55 -26.29 16.17
C SER A 330 -5.57 -25.15 16.34
N ARG A 331 -6.39 -25.21 17.40
CA ARG A 331 -7.38 -24.14 17.70
C ARG A 331 -6.70 -22.78 17.89
N SER A 332 -5.56 -22.77 18.60
CA SER A 332 -4.74 -21.58 18.77
C SER A 332 -4.18 -21.05 17.45
N GLY A 333 -3.80 -21.92 16.51
CA GLY A 333 -3.32 -21.53 15.19
C GLY A 333 -4.42 -20.91 14.31
N ILE A 334 -5.63 -21.49 14.36
CA ILE A 334 -6.80 -20.92 13.67
C ILE A 334 -7.15 -19.54 14.25
N LEU A 335 -7.11 -19.40 15.59
CA LEU A 335 -7.33 -18.12 16.26
C LEU A 335 -6.25 -17.09 15.88
N LEU A 336 -4.97 -17.49 15.85
CA LEU A 336 -3.87 -16.62 15.45
C LEU A 336 -4.05 -16.11 14.02
N ALA A 337 -4.42 -16.99 13.09
CA ALA A 337 -4.71 -16.63 11.71
C ALA A 337 -5.91 -15.66 11.61
N ALA A 338 -6.97 -15.89 12.40
CA ALA A 338 -8.13 -15.01 12.43
C ALA A 338 -7.77 -13.60 12.95
N VAL A 339 -7.02 -13.50 14.05
CA VAL A 339 -6.58 -12.21 14.61
C VAL A 339 -5.62 -11.50 13.65
N ALA A 340 -4.69 -12.21 13.01
CA ALA A 340 -3.80 -11.63 12.01
C ALA A 340 -4.56 -11.09 10.78
N GLY A 341 -5.56 -11.83 10.29
CA GLY A 341 -6.42 -11.37 9.20
C GLY A 341 -7.25 -10.14 9.57
N ALA A 342 -7.80 -10.11 10.79
CA ALA A 342 -8.49 -8.94 11.33
C ALA A 342 -7.56 -7.72 11.47
N ALA A 343 -6.33 -7.91 11.94
CA ALA A 343 -5.33 -6.84 12.03
C ALA A 343 -5.03 -6.24 10.65
N LEU A 344 -4.86 -7.07 9.61
CA LEU A 344 -4.67 -6.59 8.22
C LEU A 344 -5.87 -5.75 7.73
N LEU A 345 -7.11 -6.20 8.02
CA LEU A 345 -8.31 -5.44 7.66
C LEU A 345 -8.38 -4.08 8.37
N VAL A 346 -8.16 -4.05 9.70
CA VAL A 346 -8.20 -2.79 10.47
C VAL A 346 -7.12 -1.83 9.98
N ARG A 347 -5.93 -2.36 9.66
CA ARG A 347 -4.78 -1.58 9.20
C ARG A 347 -4.94 -0.99 7.80
N SER A 348 -5.81 -1.57 6.96
CA SER A 348 -6.10 -1.06 5.61
C SER A 348 -6.47 0.44 5.61
N ARG A 349 -7.16 0.93 6.65
CA ARG A 349 -7.59 2.34 6.75
C ARG A 349 -6.45 3.36 6.89
N GLY A 350 -5.26 2.91 7.31
CA GLY A 350 -4.11 3.79 7.55
C GLY A 350 -3.50 4.32 6.25
N PHE A 351 -3.86 3.74 5.10
CA PHE A 351 -3.25 4.05 3.82
C PHE A 351 -4.25 4.75 2.89
N ARG A 352 -3.79 5.84 2.27
CA ARG A 352 -4.57 6.59 1.26
C ARG A 352 -4.47 5.99 -0.14
N SER A 353 -3.42 5.22 -0.41
CA SER A 353 -3.24 4.54 -1.69
C SER A 353 -4.29 3.45 -1.86
N VAL A 354 -5.05 3.51 -2.96
CA VAL A 354 -6.06 2.50 -3.29
C VAL A 354 -5.42 1.10 -3.40
N ALA A 355 -4.22 1.02 -3.97
CA ALA A 355 -3.51 -0.25 -4.12
C ALA A 355 -3.13 -0.84 -2.76
N ALA A 356 -2.50 -0.05 -1.88
CA ALA A 356 -2.16 -0.47 -0.52
C ALA A 356 -3.40 -0.88 0.29
N HIS A 357 -4.48 -0.11 0.15
CA HIS A 357 -5.75 -0.38 0.81
C HIS A 357 -6.36 -1.71 0.34
N LEU A 358 -6.45 -1.93 -0.98
CA LEU A 358 -7.00 -3.16 -1.55
C LEU A 358 -6.15 -4.40 -1.22
N VAL A 359 -4.82 -4.27 -1.22
CA VAL A 359 -3.91 -5.38 -0.85
C VAL A 359 -4.18 -5.85 0.57
N LEU A 360 -4.29 -4.93 1.53
CA LEU A 360 -4.58 -5.27 2.92
C LEU A 360 -6.01 -5.77 3.12
N LEU A 361 -6.98 -5.14 2.45
CA LEU A 361 -8.39 -5.50 2.53
C LEU A 361 -8.64 -6.92 1.99
N LEU A 362 -8.24 -7.18 0.74
CA LEU A 362 -8.43 -8.48 0.10
C LEU A 362 -7.57 -9.56 0.77
N GLY A 363 -6.35 -9.22 1.15
CA GLY A 363 -5.44 -10.09 1.88
C GLY A 363 -5.98 -10.51 3.24
N GLY A 364 -6.38 -9.55 4.06
CA GLY A 364 -6.99 -9.80 5.38
C GLY A 364 -8.27 -10.61 5.27
N ALA A 365 -9.11 -10.32 4.27
CA ALA A 365 -10.33 -11.09 4.00
C ALA A 365 -10.03 -12.54 3.60
N ALA A 366 -9.04 -12.77 2.74
CA ALA A 366 -8.63 -14.12 2.34
C ALA A 366 -8.06 -14.92 3.53
N VAL A 367 -7.26 -14.29 4.40
CA VAL A 367 -6.73 -14.91 5.63
C VAL A 367 -7.86 -15.28 6.58
N LEU A 368 -8.82 -14.37 6.81
CA LEU A 368 -10.00 -14.62 7.63
C LEU A 368 -10.88 -15.73 7.06
N ALA A 369 -11.12 -15.73 5.75
CA ALA A 369 -11.88 -16.79 5.07
C ALA A 369 -11.21 -18.15 5.24
N THR A 370 -9.88 -18.21 5.14
CA THR A 370 -9.10 -19.43 5.38
C THR A 370 -9.29 -19.93 6.81
N ALA A 371 -9.13 -19.05 7.80
CA ALA A 371 -9.31 -19.38 9.21
C ALA A 371 -10.76 -19.80 9.53
N ALA A 372 -11.75 -19.09 8.98
CA ALA A 372 -13.17 -19.40 9.15
C ALA A 372 -13.54 -20.75 8.53
N THR A 373 -13.08 -21.03 7.31
CA THR A 373 -13.28 -22.34 6.66
C THR A 373 -12.68 -23.46 7.50
N ARG A 374 -11.48 -23.24 8.06
CA ARG A 374 -10.87 -24.24 8.93
C ARG A 374 -11.61 -24.40 10.25
N ALA A 375 -12.07 -23.32 10.86
CA ALA A 375 -12.87 -23.35 12.08
C ALA A 375 -14.21 -24.09 11.86
N ILE A 376 -14.87 -23.88 10.73
CA ILE A 376 -16.12 -24.57 10.36
C ILE A 376 -15.89 -26.08 10.22
N THR A 377 -14.80 -26.48 9.55
CA THR A 377 -14.52 -27.90 9.26
C THR A 377 -13.96 -28.68 10.45
N THR A 378 -13.41 -28.01 11.46
CA THR A 378 -12.82 -28.66 12.64
C THR A 378 -13.55 -28.37 13.95
N GLY A 379 -14.46 -27.40 13.94
CA GLY A 379 -15.23 -26.97 15.11
C GLY A 379 -16.45 -27.84 15.38
N GLY A 380 -17.11 -27.58 16.51
CA GLY A 380 -18.40 -28.20 16.83
C GLY A 380 -19.56 -27.59 16.04
N ALA A 381 -20.75 -28.19 16.15
CA ALA A 381 -21.96 -27.82 15.41
C ALA A 381 -22.38 -26.34 15.55
N VAL A 382 -21.95 -25.66 16.62
CA VAL A 382 -22.25 -24.24 16.89
C VAL A 382 -21.34 -23.28 16.12
N THR A 383 -20.15 -23.73 15.71
CA THR A 383 -19.12 -22.89 15.07
C THR A 383 -19.57 -22.24 13.76
N PRO A 384 -20.25 -22.96 12.83
CA PRO A 384 -20.76 -22.36 11.60
C PRO A 384 -21.81 -21.28 11.86
N ALA A 385 -22.68 -21.48 12.86
CA ALA A 385 -23.69 -20.50 13.24
C ALA A 385 -23.06 -19.22 13.81
N LEU A 386 -22.03 -19.33 14.65
CA LEU A 386 -21.30 -18.17 15.18
C LEU A 386 -20.57 -17.40 14.08
N ILE A 387 -19.90 -18.09 13.17
CA ILE A 387 -19.20 -17.45 12.04
C ILE A 387 -20.21 -16.79 11.11
N GLY A 388 -21.32 -17.46 10.81
CA GLY A 388 -22.43 -16.90 10.02
C GLY A 388 -23.03 -15.64 10.66
N ALA A 389 -23.23 -15.65 11.98
CA ALA A 389 -23.69 -14.46 12.70
C ALA A 389 -22.67 -13.32 12.64
N ALA A 390 -21.38 -13.63 12.81
CA ALA A 390 -20.31 -12.62 12.74
C ALA A 390 -20.19 -12.00 11.33
N THR A 391 -20.31 -12.79 10.27
CA THR A 391 -20.27 -12.30 8.88
C THR A 391 -21.50 -11.46 8.54
N VAL A 392 -22.69 -11.83 9.01
CA VAL A 392 -23.91 -11.03 8.86
C VAL A 392 -23.77 -9.68 9.57
N LEU A 393 -23.25 -9.67 10.81
CA LEU A 393 -23.00 -8.43 11.55
C LEU A 393 -21.97 -7.55 10.86
N ALA A 394 -20.87 -8.12 10.35
CA ALA A 394 -19.87 -7.40 9.58
C ALA A 394 -20.48 -6.80 8.30
N GLY A 395 -21.28 -7.56 7.57
CA GLY A 395 -22.00 -7.10 6.38
C GLY A 395 -22.97 -5.96 6.68
N ALA A 396 -23.73 -6.06 7.77
CA ALA A 396 -24.61 -5.00 8.24
C ALA A 396 -23.83 -3.72 8.60
N GLY A 397 -22.67 -3.85 9.27
CA GLY A 397 -21.77 -2.74 9.57
C GLY A 397 -21.23 -2.05 8.30
N CYS A 398 -20.79 -2.83 7.31
CA CYS A 398 -20.35 -2.32 6.01
C CYS A 398 -21.48 -1.59 5.27
N ALA A 399 -22.69 -2.16 5.23
CA ALA A 399 -23.85 -1.53 4.60
C ALA A 399 -24.23 -0.21 5.30
N TRP A 400 -24.24 -0.21 6.63
CA TRP A 400 -24.48 1.00 7.42
C TRP A 400 -23.43 2.08 7.17
N PHE A 401 -22.16 1.68 7.10
CA PHE A 401 -21.06 2.60 6.77
C PHE A 401 -21.22 3.16 5.36
N ALA A 402 -21.53 2.33 4.36
CA ALA A 402 -21.73 2.74 2.98
C ALA A 402 -22.85 3.79 2.83
N VAL A 403 -23.96 3.63 3.57
CA VAL A 403 -25.07 4.60 3.56
C VAL A 403 -24.70 5.95 4.21
N ARG A 404 -23.75 5.95 5.15
CA ARG A 404 -23.30 7.16 5.87
C ARG A 404 -22.06 7.81 5.26
N ALA A 405 -21.26 7.04 4.52
CA ALA A 405 -20.09 7.53 3.82
C ALA A 405 -20.50 8.70 2.91
N GLY A 406 -19.84 9.85 3.08
CA GLY A 406 -20.11 11.07 2.32
C GLY A 406 -21.15 12.02 2.91
N ARG A 407 -21.98 11.60 3.88
CA ARG A 407 -22.98 12.49 4.53
C ARG A 407 -22.43 13.25 5.73
N ARG A 408 -21.43 12.69 6.41
CA ARG A 408 -20.75 13.30 7.57
C ARG A 408 -19.29 12.89 7.61
N PRO A 409 -18.38 13.76 8.07
CA PRO A 409 -17.02 13.33 8.37
C PRO A 409 -17.06 12.18 9.41
N PRO A 410 -16.19 11.17 9.29
CA PRO A 410 -16.13 10.07 10.24
C PRO A 410 -15.87 10.63 11.65
N SER A 411 -16.62 10.13 12.64
CA SER A 411 -16.45 10.57 14.03
C SER A 411 -15.05 10.23 14.54
N PRO A 412 -14.34 11.16 15.21
CA PRO A 412 -13.02 10.90 15.79
C PRO A 412 -12.99 9.69 16.74
N TYR A 413 -14.12 9.39 17.39
CA TYR A 413 -14.25 8.24 18.29
C TYR A 413 -14.07 6.90 17.57
N TRP A 414 -14.62 6.76 16.35
CA TRP A 414 -14.46 5.54 15.56
C TRP A 414 -13.03 5.35 15.06
N ALA A 415 -12.36 6.44 14.67
CA ALA A 415 -10.95 6.39 14.29
C ALA A 415 -10.10 5.87 15.46
N ARG A 416 -10.29 6.44 16.66
CA ARG A 416 -9.59 6.01 17.88
C ARG A 416 -9.93 4.58 18.30
N ALA A 417 -11.18 4.17 18.19
CA ALA A 417 -11.58 2.80 18.50
C ALA A 417 -10.88 1.78 17.59
N LEU A 418 -10.74 2.10 16.30
CA LEU A 418 -10.00 1.27 15.35
C LEU A 418 -8.48 1.34 15.57
N ASP A 419 -7.93 2.46 16.08
CA ASP A 419 -6.52 2.54 16.51
C ASP A 419 -6.25 1.60 17.67
N ALA A 420 -7.14 1.63 18.69
CA ALA A 420 -7.08 0.70 19.82
C ALA A 420 -7.26 -0.75 19.38
N ALA A 421 -8.19 -1.03 18.45
CA ALA A 421 -8.39 -2.38 17.92
C ALA A 421 -7.15 -2.91 17.18
N ASP A 422 -6.47 -2.10 16.38
CA ASP A 422 -5.21 -2.49 15.73
C ASP A 422 -4.13 -2.83 16.77
N PHE A 423 -3.97 -1.96 17.78
CA PHE A 423 -2.99 -2.16 18.84
C PHE A 423 -3.27 -3.43 19.66
N VAL A 424 -4.52 -3.63 20.08
CA VAL A 424 -4.95 -4.82 20.82
C VAL A 424 -4.78 -6.08 19.96
N ALA A 425 -5.11 -6.03 18.66
CA ALA A 425 -4.92 -7.16 17.76
C ALA A 425 -3.43 -7.54 17.67
N VAL A 426 -2.54 -6.58 17.48
CA VAL A 426 -1.08 -6.85 17.44
C VAL A 426 -0.58 -7.40 18.78
N LEU A 427 -1.01 -6.82 19.90
CA LEU A 427 -0.57 -7.26 21.22
C LEU A 427 -1.07 -8.68 21.55
N THR A 428 -2.28 -9.03 21.13
CA THR A 428 -2.88 -10.36 21.36
C THR A 428 -2.28 -11.46 20.48
N LEU A 429 -1.62 -11.13 19.38
CA LEU A 429 -0.89 -12.13 18.58
C LEU A 429 0.21 -12.84 19.40
N ILE A 430 0.90 -12.14 20.30
CA ILE A 430 2.00 -12.68 21.11
C ILE A 430 1.52 -13.81 22.05
N PRO A 431 0.52 -13.61 22.93
CA PRO A 431 0.05 -14.68 23.82
C PRO A 431 -0.61 -15.82 23.06
N ILE A 432 -1.26 -15.58 21.91
CA ILE A 432 -1.82 -16.65 21.09
C ILE A 432 -0.70 -17.47 20.43
N ALA A 433 0.36 -16.82 19.94
CA ALA A 433 1.53 -17.52 19.42
C ALA A 433 2.17 -18.37 20.53
N ALA A 434 2.32 -17.85 21.75
CA ALA A 434 2.81 -18.64 22.88
C ALA A 434 1.96 -19.90 23.15
N ALA A 435 0.65 -19.85 22.92
CA ALA A 435 -0.23 -21.02 22.98
C ALA A 435 0.02 -22.01 21.84
N VAL A 436 0.34 -21.53 20.63
CA VAL A 436 0.72 -22.41 19.50
C VAL A 436 2.06 -23.09 19.74
N LEU A 437 2.98 -22.43 20.45
CA LEU A 437 4.28 -22.98 20.85
C LEU A 437 4.21 -23.91 22.09
N ASP A 438 3.01 -24.21 22.62
CA ASP A 438 2.81 -25.01 23.84
C ASP A 438 3.51 -24.47 25.10
N LEU A 439 3.90 -23.18 25.12
CA LEU A 439 4.65 -22.60 26.24
C LEU A 439 3.87 -22.62 27.56
N TYR A 440 2.55 -22.44 27.52
CA TYR A 440 1.71 -22.51 28.73
C TYR A 440 1.67 -23.91 29.32
N ARG A 441 1.68 -24.96 28.48
CA ARG A 441 1.72 -26.35 28.94
C ARG A 441 3.06 -26.64 29.62
N LEU A 442 4.15 -26.14 29.03
CA LEU A 442 5.51 -26.30 29.56
C LEU A 442 5.70 -25.56 30.90
N ALA A 443 5.18 -24.33 31.02
CA ALA A 443 5.17 -23.59 32.28
C ALA A 443 4.36 -24.32 33.38
N GLY A 444 3.20 -24.90 33.03
CA GLY A 444 2.40 -25.68 33.97
C GLY A 444 3.13 -26.92 34.51
N THR A 445 3.96 -27.58 33.69
CA THR A 445 4.77 -28.73 34.12
C THR A 445 6.02 -28.38 34.93
N LEU A 446 6.42 -27.10 34.99
CA LEU A 446 7.56 -26.65 35.81
C LEU A 446 7.13 -26.15 37.20
N VAL A 447 5.85 -25.80 37.35
CA VAL A 447 5.27 -25.26 38.59
C VAL A 447 4.54 -26.34 39.40
N GLY A 448 4.13 -27.44 38.77
CA GLY A 448 3.62 -28.65 39.43
C GLY A 448 4.67 -29.73 39.48
#